data_AF-A0AA88Y154-F1
#
_entry.id   AF-A0AA88Y154-F1
#
_cell.length_a   1.000
_cell.length_b   1.000
_cell.length_c   1.000
_cell.angle_alpha   90.00
_cell.angle_beta   90.00
_cell.angle_gamma   90.00
#
_symmetry.space_group_name_H-M   'P 1'
#
loop_
_entity.id
_entity.type
_entity.pdbx_description
1 polymer ?
#
loop_
_entity_poly.entity_id
_entity_poly.type
_entity_poly.pdbx_seq_one_letter_code
_entity_poly.pdbx_strand_id
1 'polypeptide(L)'
;MIHHLSFPEGQSINDGIPKELCTVQYQSIDDAIQYIKHLGKGTLLAKTDIAEAFKIIPIHPDDFELLGFCFKNKFYFDKTLPFGLSYSCNLFEKFSHALHWIMSEHFKVPGCVHVLDDFLFIGPPGSNKCSKALLHFLSVCEEIGIPIKKEKTVQPTTTLTFLGLELDTQKFEVRLPQDKLSKLQKTLLDFRFRKKATLQELQSLIGLLNFACNVVVPGRPFLRRLIDLTRGLQRPNHFRRLNSEARADLQAWSLFAQHFNGKAFILGDIWNTSPKLNLYTDASNVGFGGTFQHNWFYGPWPNSWTSQHITVKELFPIVIALELFSEQMCNQCIEFFSDNEAVVFIINKQTSKQPTLMKLVRRLVTTALRYNILFKASHIPGVTNISSDHLSRLQIPQFQQLNPNMSKQPTPVPPHLLEI
;
A
#
# COMPACT_ATOMS: atom_id res chain seq x y z
N MET A 1 17.81 21.35 -16.76
CA MET A 1 18.00 20.48 -17.93
C MET A 1 18.04 19.05 -17.41
N ILE A 2 17.31 18.11 -18.00
CA ILE A 2 17.38 16.68 -17.63
C ILE A 2 18.22 16.01 -18.72
N HIS A 3 19.34 15.40 -18.33
CA HIS A 3 20.22 14.71 -19.26
C HIS A 3 19.68 13.30 -19.45
N HIS A 4 19.18 12.97 -20.65
CA HIS A 4 18.58 11.66 -20.92
C HIS A 4 19.67 10.59 -21.14
N LEU A 5 20.30 10.15 -20.05
CA LEU A 5 21.42 9.19 -20.02
C LEU A 5 21.01 7.74 -20.27
N SER A 6 19.74 7.49 -20.60
CA SER A 6 19.21 6.18 -21.04
C SER A 6 19.04 6.07 -22.55
N PHE A 7 19.59 7.00 -23.34
CA PHE A 7 19.52 6.96 -24.80
C PHE A 7 20.93 7.10 -25.41
N PRO A 8 21.22 6.40 -26.52
CA PRO A 8 20.39 5.37 -27.16
C PRO A 8 20.36 4.07 -26.36
N GLU A 9 19.22 3.37 -26.39
CA GLU A 9 19.04 2.10 -25.67
C GLU A 9 20.07 1.05 -26.11
N GLY A 10 20.72 0.39 -25.15
CA GLY A 10 21.75 -0.63 -25.37
C GLY A 10 23.18 -0.08 -25.54
N GLN A 11 23.34 1.24 -25.62
CA GLN A 11 24.65 1.92 -25.73
C GLN A 11 24.71 3.19 -24.87
N SER A 12 23.73 3.40 -23.99
CA SER A 12 23.68 4.59 -23.15
C SER A 12 24.57 4.41 -21.92
N ILE A 13 24.87 5.52 -21.25
CA ILE A 13 25.65 5.51 -20.01
C ILE A 13 24.97 4.63 -18.95
N ASN A 14 23.65 4.73 -18.84
CA ASN A 14 22.89 3.92 -17.90
C ASN A 14 22.92 2.41 -18.22
N ASP A 15 23.15 2.01 -19.47
CA ASP A 15 23.30 0.60 -19.85
C ASP A 15 24.61 -0.01 -19.33
N GLY A 16 25.64 0.81 -19.12
CA GLY A 16 26.92 0.38 -18.53
C GLY A 16 26.92 0.27 -17.01
N ILE A 17 25.85 0.68 -16.33
CA ILE A 17 25.78 0.71 -14.86
C ILE A 17 25.07 -0.56 -14.35
N PRO A 18 25.70 -1.35 -13.47
CA PRO A 18 25.07 -2.50 -12.85
C PRO A 18 23.73 -2.16 -12.16
N LYS A 19 22.70 -2.99 -12.39
CA LYS A 19 21.34 -2.74 -11.87
C LYS A 19 21.28 -2.78 -10.34
N GLU A 20 22.17 -3.52 -9.72
CA GLU A 20 22.31 -3.64 -8.26
C GLU A 20 22.67 -2.29 -7.64
N LEU A 21 23.48 -1.49 -8.34
CA LEU A 21 23.86 -0.15 -7.90
C LEU A 21 22.72 0.87 -8.05
N CYS A 22 21.80 0.63 -8.97
CA CYS A 22 20.67 1.52 -9.25
C CYS A 22 19.47 1.29 -8.32
N THR A 23 19.48 0.20 -7.55
CA THR A 23 18.37 -0.15 -6.66
C THR A 23 18.47 0.63 -5.35
N VAL A 24 17.36 1.23 -4.92
CA VAL A 24 17.28 1.99 -3.66
C VAL A 24 16.05 1.56 -2.89
N GLN A 25 16.20 1.39 -1.58
CA GLN A 25 15.09 1.17 -0.66
C GLN A 25 14.91 2.42 0.18
N TYR A 26 13.77 3.07 0.03
CA TYR A 26 13.43 4.28 0.78
C TYR A 26 12.65 3.93 2.04
N GLN A 27 12.79 4.77 3.07
CA GLN A 27 11.78 4.79 4.13
C GLN A 27 10.43 5.24 3.55
N SER A 28 9.38 4.95 4.28
CA SER A 28 8.00 5.13 3.86
C SER A 28 7.23 5.98 4.86
N ILE A 29 6.00 6.33 4.50
CA ILE A 29 5.08 6.95 5.45
C ILE A 29 4.78 6.02 6.64
N ASP A 30 4.83 4.70 6.46
CA ASP A 30 4.56 3.74 7.53
C ASP A 30 5.63 3.81 8.64
N ASP A 31 6.89 4.11 8.30
CA ASP A 31 7.96 4.32 9.29
C ASP A 31 7.66 5.55 10.16
N ALA A 32 7.20 6.65 9.55
CA ALA A 32 6.75 7.83 10.31
C ALA A 32 5.54 7.52 11.21
N ILE A 33 4.60 6.70 10.71
CA ILE A 33 3.43 6.27 11.47
C ILE A 33 3.83 5.44 12.69
N GLN A 34 4.84 4.58 12.59
CA GLN A 34 5.34 3.80 13.73
C GLN A 34 5.87 4.70 14.85
N TYR A 35 6.65 5.73 14.52
CA TYR A 35 7.10 6.72 15.52
C TYR A 35 5.92 7.48 16.15
N ILE A 36 4.96 7.94 15.34
CA ILE A 36 3.76 8.64 15.83
C ILE A 36 2.93 7.74 16.75
N LYS A 37 2.76 6.46 16.40
CA LYS A 37 2.08 5.46 17.24
C LYS A 37 2.77 5.32 18.60
N HIS A 38 4.09 5.19 18.59
CA HIS A 38 4.89 5.02 19.81
C HIS A 38 4.83 6.24 20.73
N LEU A 39 4.90 7.45 20.17
CA LEU A 39 4.91 8.70 20.91
C LEU A 39 3.50 9.19 21.30
N GLY A 40 2.47 8.69 20.63
CA GLY A 40 1.07 8.92 20.96
C GLY A 40 0.47 10.22 20.40
N LYS A 41 -0.75 10.51 20.83
CA LYS A 41 -1.56 11.65 20.37
C LYS A 41 -0.87 12.98 20.70
N GLY A 42 -0.89 13.92 19.76
CA GLY A 42 -0.26 15.24 19.90
C GLY A 42 1.26 15.25 19.62
N THR A 43 1.82 14.15 19.12
CA THR A 43 3.21 14.08 18.64
C THR A 43 3.54 15.27 17.74
N LEU A 44 4.71 15.88 17.95
CA LEU A 44 5.17 17.04 17.19
C LEU A 44 5.99 16.58 15.98
N LEU A 45 5.66 17.14 14.82
CA LEU A 45 6.27 16.89 13.53
C LEU A 45 6.93 18.16 13.01
N ALA A 46 8.16 18.06 12.55
CA ALA A 46 8.86 19.13 11.84
C ALA A 46 9.50 18.55 10.58
N LYS A 47 9.61 19.33 9.51
CA LYS A 47 10.25 18.84 8.29
C LYS A 47 11.13 19.89 7.64
N THR A 48 12.05 19.42 6.80
CA THR A 48 12.85 20.26 5.94
C THR A 48 13.26 19.52 4.67
N ASP A 49 13.52 20.26 3.60
CA ASP A 49 13.98 19.72 2.33
C ASP A 49 15.41 20.23 2.05
N ILE A 50 16.31 19.36 1.60
CA ILE A 50 17.59 19.77 1.03
C ILE A 50 17.36 20.52 -0.29
N ALA A 51 18.04 21.65 -0.47
CA ALA A 51 18.00 22.42 -1.71
C ALA A 51 18.90 21.80 -2.77
N GLU A 52 18.46 21.90 -4.03
CA GLU A 52 19.26 21.45 -5.19
C GLU A 52 19.83 20.03 -5.02
N ALA A 53 18.98 19.10 -4.55
CA ALA A 53 19.31 17.69 -4.41
C ALA A 53 20.01 17.13 -5.68
N PHE A 54 20.92 16.18 -5.49
CA PHE A 54 21.92 15.71 -6.45
C PHE A 54 23.01 16.72 -6.81
N LYS A 55 22.68 18.00 -7.01
CA LYS A 55 23.67 19.01 -7.44
C LYS A 55 24.70 19.37 -6.38
N ILE A 56 24.48 18.98 -5.12
CA ILE A 56 25.45 19.12 -4.03
C ILE A 56 26.54 18.05 -4.03
N ILE A 57 26.36 16.94 -4.75
CA ILE A 57 27.33 15.84 -4.78
C ILE A 57 28.23 16.00 -6.00
N PRO A 58 29.52 16.34 -5.83
CA PRO A 58 30.46 16.46 -6.93
C PRO A 58 30.74 15.11 -7.57
N ILE A 59 30.98 15.13 -8.87
CA ILE A 59 31.46 13.99 -9.63
C ILE A 59 32.98 14.05 -9.71
N HIS A 60 33.64 12.90 -9.66
CA HIS A 60 35.08 12.83 -9.85
C HIS A 60 35.45 13.29 -11.28
N PRO A 61 36.50 14.12 -11.46
CA PRO A 61 36.85 14.65 -12.78
C PRO A 61 37.05 13.58 -13.87
N ASP A 62 37.53 12.39 -13.49
CA ASP A 62 37.72 11.26 -14.42
C ASP A 62 36.41 10.75 -15.02
N ASP A 63 35.27 10.99 -14.37
CA ASP A 63 33.96 10.57 -14.85
C ASP A 63 33.25 11.68 -15.68
N PHE A 64 33.84 12.87 -15.83
CA PHE A 64 33.19 13.99 -16.54
C PHE A 64 32.90 13.67 -18.00
N GLU A 65 33.79 12.93 -18.67
CA GLU A 65 33.61 12.54 -20.07
C GLU A 65 32.40 11.61 -20.27
N LEU A 66 32.06 10.82 -19.25
CA LEU A 66 30.89 9.93 -19.26
C LEU A 66 29.57 10.71 -19.18
N LEU A 67 29.61 11.96 -18.72
CA LEU A 67 28.41 12.77 -18.42
C LEU A 67 28.34 14.01 -19.31
N GLY A 68 29.08 13.99 -20.42
CA GLY A 68 29.11 15.04 -21.42
C GLY A 68 27.91 15.03 -22.36
N PHE A 69 27.49 16.21 -22.83
CA PHE A 69 26.54 16.37 -23.93
C PHE A 69 26.96 17.52 -24.85
N CYS A 70 26.58 17.42 -26.13
CA CYS A 70 26.81 18.46 -27.11
C CYS A 70 25.53 19.29 -27.34
N PHE A 71 25.64 20.61 -27.21
CA PHE A 71 24.55 21.53 -27.53
C PHE A 71 25.08 22.73 -28.31
N LYS A 72 24.49 23.01 -29.48
CA LYS A 72 24.91 24.08 -30.40
C LYS A 72 26.42 24.08 -30.68
N ASN A 73 26.97 22.90 -31.03
CA ASN A 73 28.39 22.66 -31.32
C ASN A 73 29.35 23.00 -30.15
N LYS A 74 28.86 22.99 -28.92
CA LYS A 74 29.67 23.13 -27.70
C LYS A 74 29.46 21.92 -26.80
N PHE A 75 30.54 21.44 -26.20
CA PHE A 75 30.51 20.36 -25.23
C PHE A 75 30.33 20.92 -23.82
N TYR A 76 29.43 20.28 -23.08
CA TYR A 76 29.13 20.55 -21.68
C TYR A 76 29.20 19.24 -20.92
N PHE A 77 29.55 19.28 -19.64
CA PHE A 77 29.57 18.12 -18.76
C PHE A 77 29.00 18.49 -17.41
N ASP A 78 28.27 17.55 -16.81
CA ASP A 78 27.77 17.71 -15.45
C ASP A 78 28.91 17.48 -14.44
N LYS A 79 29.20 18.49 -13.61
CA LYS A 79 30.22 18.41 -12.55
C LYS A 79 29.68 17.84 -11.23
N THR A 80 28.36 17.69 -11.14
CA THR A 80 27.63 17.22 -9.97
C THR A 80 26.51 16.30 -10.42
N LEU A 81 26.05 15.39 -9.55
CA LEU A 81 25.17 14.29 -9.96
C LEU A 81 24.00 14.78 -10.85
N PRO A 82 23.90 14.29 -12.11
CA PRO A 82 22.88 14.74 -13.02
C PRO A 82 21.54 14.04 -12.76
N PHE A 83 20.47 14.76 -13.07
CA PHE A 83 19.16 14.16 -13.25
C PHE A 83 19.17 13.30 -14.52
N GLY A 84 18.79 12.04 -14.38
CA GLY A 84 18.73 11.06 -15.47
C GLY A 84 19.80 9.97 -15.40
N LEU A 85 20.83 10.12 -14.55
CA LEU A 85 21.76 9.04 -14.25
C LEU A 85 21.10 8.03 -13.29
N SER A 86 21.08 6.75 -13.68
CA SER A 86 20.41 5.68 -12.92
C SER A 86 21.00 5.49 -11.51
N TYR A 87 22.27 5.82 -11.33
CA TYR A 87 22.98 5.71 -10.06
C TYR A 87 22.78 6.89 -9.09
N SER A 88 22.34 8.06 -9.58
CA SER A 88 22.26 9.29 -8.77
C SER A 88 21.41 9.12 -7.51
N CYS A 89 20.28 8.42 -7.62
CA CYS A 89 19.38 8.16 -6.49
C CYS A 89 20.05 7.35 -5.38
N ASN A 90 20.83 6.31 -5.71
CA ASN A 90 21.51 5.47 -4.72
C ASN A 90 22.61 6.25 -3.99
N LEU A 91 23.41 7.02 -4.72
CA LEU A 91 24.46 7.85 -4.13
C LEU A 91 23.88 8.92 -3.21
N PHE A 92 22.84 9.61 -3.64
CA PHE A 92 22.21 10.63 -2.81
C PHE A 92 21.53 10.02 -1.58
N GLU A 93 20.90 8.86 -1.70
CA GLU A 93 20.32 8.18 -0.55
C GLU A 93 21.39 7.79 0.48
N LYS A 94 22.57 7.30 0.05
CA LYS A 94 23.69 7.04 0.96
C LYS A 94 24.11 8.28 1.74
N PHE A 95 24.15 9.43 1.05
CA PHE A 95 24.45 10.71 1.67
C PHE A 95 23.37 11.11 2.70
N SER A 96 22.09 11.06 2.32
CA SER A 96 20.99 11.35 3.24
C SER A 96 20.95 10.38 4.43
N HIS A 97 21.29 9.11 4.21
CA HIS A 97 21.39 8.11 5.25
C HIS A 97 22.52 8.45 6.25
N ALA A 98 23.65 8.99 5.80
CA ALA A 98 24.71 9.46 6.68
C ALA A 98 24.23 10.63 7.56
N LEU A 99 23.46 11.57 7.00
CA LEU A 99 22.86 12.66 7.78
C LEU A 99 21.85 12.13 8.80
N HIS A 100 20.98 11.19 8.40
CA HIS A 100 20.07 10.53 9.32
C HIS A 100 20.86 9.82 10.44
N TRP A 101 21.91 9.07 10.11
CA TRP A 101 22.77 8.40 11.10
C TRP A 101 23.35 9.38 12.13
N ILE A 102 23.82 10.57 11.70
CA ILE A 102 24.27 11.62 12.62
C ILE A 102 23.14 12.03 13.57
N MET A 103 21.93 12.25 13.05
CA MET A 103 20.78 12.62 13.89
C MET A 103 20.44 11.53 14.92
N SER A 104 20.47 10.27 14.50
CA SER A 104 20.08 9.13 15.33
C SER A 104 21.15 8.75 16.35
N GLU A 105 22.43 8.67 15.97
CA GLU A 105 23.50 8.19 16.85
C GLU A 105 24.15 9.30 17.67
N HIS A 106 24.48 10.43 17.03
CA HIS A 106 25.16 11.54 17.70
C HIS A 106 24.17 12.38 18.51
N PHE A 107 23.06 12.81 17.89
CA PHE A 107 22.07 13.66 18.55
C PHE A 107 20.96 12.90 19.30
N LYS A 108 20.86 11.58 19.10
CA LYS A 108 19.87 10.70 19.76
C LYS A 108 18.45 11.25 19.65
N VAL A 109 18.09 11.72 18.45
CA VAL A 109 16.76 12.28 18.22
C VAL A 109 15.67 11.22 18.40
N PRO A 110 14.50 11.58 18.94
CA PRO A 110 13.44 10.60 19.23
C PRO A 110 12.84 9.93 17.99
N GLY A 111 12.88 10.60 16.83
CA GLY A 111 12.44 10.03 15.57
C GLY A 111 12.93 10.87 14.39
N CYS A 112 13.43 10.18 13.38
CA CYS A 112 13.89 10.76 12.12
C CYS A 112 13.50 9.81 10.99
N VAL A 113 12.84 10.33 9.97
CA VAL A 113 12.49 9.60 8.75
C VAL A 113 12.92 10.46 7.57
N HIS A 114 13.56 9.86 6.59
CA HIS A 114 13.96 10.58 5.37
C HIS A 114 13.62 9.78 4.13
N VAL A 115 13.38 10.49 3.04
CA VAL A 115 13.29 9.92 1.70
C VAL A 115 14.02 10.88 0.76
N LEU A 116 15.18 10.47 0.25
CA LEU A 116 16.06 11.33 -0.52
C LEU A 116 16.32 12.66 0.21
N ASP A 117 15.78 13.77 -0.29
CA ASP A 117 16.02 15.13 0.20
C ASP A 117 15.01 15.61 1.25
N ASP A 118 13.92 14.89 1.51
CA ASP A 118 12.88 15.26 2.47
C ASP A 118 13.14 14.58 3.83
N PHE A 119 13.35 15.39 4.87
CA PHE A 119 13.63 14.93 6.24
C PHE A 119 12.47 15.31 7.17
N LEU A 120 11.96 14.33 7.90
CA LEU A 120 10.92 14.45 8.91
C LEU A 120 11.49 14.15 10.30
N PHE A 121 11.35 15.10 11.21
CA PHE A 121 11.69 14.96 12.62
C PHE A 121 10.42 14.80 13.44
N ILE A 122 10.45 13.85 14.38
CA ILE A 122 9.29 13.45 15.16
C ILE A 122 9.69 13.46 16.63
N GLY A 123 8.91 14.14 17.47
CA GLY A 123 9.19 14.21 18.91
C GLY A 123 7.93 14.22 19.77
N PRO A 124 8.06 13.89 21.06
CA PRO A 124 6.91 13.71 21.94
C PRO A 124 6.11 15.01 22.15
N PRO A 125 4.80 14.89 22.41
CA PRO A 125 3.94 16.04 22.73
C PRO A 125 4.48 16.83 23.93
N GLY A 126 4.26 18.15 23.91
CA GLY A 126 4.64 19.03 25.03
C GLY A 126 6.15 19.14 25.29
N SER A 127 7.00 18.68 24.37
CA SER A 127 8.46 18.72 24.50
C SER A 127 9.10 19.61 23.43
N ASN A 128 10.31 20.09 23.72
CA ASN A 128 11.13 20.78 22.72
C ASN A 128 12.00 19.83 21.87
N LYS A 129 11.87 18.51 22.03
CA LYS A 129 12.75 17.54 21.37
C LYS A 129 12.63 17.57 19.85
N CYS A 130 11.42 17.74 19.31
CA CYS A 130 11.20 17.88 17.87
C CYS A 130 11.86 19.15 17.32
N SER A 131 11.70 20.28 18.02
CA SER A 131 12.37 21.54 17.67
C SER A 131 13.89 21.41 17.69
N LYS A 132 14.44 20.82 18.75
CA LYS A 132 15.88 20.58 18.89
C LYS A 132 16.42 19.68 17.78
N ALA A 133 15.70 18.62 17.41
CA ALA A 133 16.10 17.75 16.30
C ALA A 133 16.20 18.53 14.98
N LEU A 134 15.21 19.35 14.65
CA LEU A 134 15.26 20.23 13.47
C LEU A 134 16.45 21.19 13.55
N LEU A 135 16.66 21.86 14.69
CA LEU A 135 17.75 22.83 14.86
C LEU A 135 19.14 22.19 14.76
N HIS A 136 19.33 21.00 15.35
CA HIS A 136 20.57 20.24 15.21
C HIS A 136 20.83 19.89 13.74
N PHE A 137 19.80 19.42 13.01
CA PHE A 137 19.96 19.10 11.59
C PHE A 137 20.33 20.34 10.76
N LEU A 138 19.67 21.47 11.01
CA LEU A 138 19.98 22.73 10.34
C LEU A 138 21.41 23.20 10.66
N SER A 139 21.85 23.05 11.91
CA SER A 139 23.22 23.38 12.33
C SER A 139 24.26 22.49 11.64
N VAL A 140 24.00 21.18 11.55
CA VAL A 140 24.87 20.27 10.80
C VAL A 140 24.94 20.72 9.34
N CYS A 141 23.80 20.92 8.70
CA CYS A 141 23.76 21.34 7.29
C CYS A 141 24.50 22.66 7.04
N GLU A 142 24.37 23.63 7.94
CA GLU A 142 25.12 24.89 7.86
C GLU A 142 26.63 24.67 8.01
N GLU A 143 27.06 23.84 8.96
CA GLU A 143 28.48 23.52 9.20
C GLU A 143 29.14 22.84 7.99
N ILE A 144 28.45 21.88 7.36
CA ILE A 144 29.00 21.14 6.19
C ILE A 144 28.60 21.75 4.84
N GLY A 145 27.93 22.91 4.84
CA GLY A 145 27.60 23.65 3.61
C GLY A 145 26.48 23.04 2.76
N ILE A 146 25.58 22.25 3.35
CA ILE A 146 24.38 21.74 2.68
C ILE A 146 23.32 22.84 2.62
N PRO A 147 22.86 23.24 1.42
CA PRO A 147 21.81 24.23 1.29
C PRO A 147 20.44 23.62 1.64
N ILE A 148 19.60 24.38 2.34
CA ILE A 148 18.26 23.97 2.78
C ILE A 148 17.21 24.87 2.12
N LYS A 149 16.09 24.27 1.66
CA LYS A 149 14.93 25.02 1.14
C LYS A 149 14.13 25.61 2.31
N LYS A 150 14.55 26.77 2.81
CA LYS A 150 13.97 27.41 4.00
C LYS A 150 12.45 27.62 3.89
N GLU A 151 11.95 27.92 2.70
CA GLU A 151 10.52 28.10 2.40
C GLU A 151 9.69 26.81 2.54
N LYS A 152 10.34 25.64 2.51
CA LYS A 152 9.70 24.34 2.74
C LYS A 152 9.89 23.80 4.15
N THR A 153 10.77 24.43 4.94
CA THR A 153 10.99 24.04 6.33
C THR A 153 9.75 24.36 7.16
N VAL A 154 9.21 23.35 7.83
CA VAL A 154 8.06 23.47 8.73
C VAL A 154 8.55 23.25 10.15
N GLN A 155 8.32 24.26 10.99
CA GLN A 155 8.57 24.19 12.42
C GLN A 155 7.64 23.17 13.10
N PRO A 156 7.96 22.69 14.32
CA PRO A 156 7.16 21.70 15.03
C PRO A 156 5.67 22.04 15.07
N THR A 157 4.86 21.13 14.55
CA THR A 157 3.40 21.22 14.44
C THR A 157 2.79 19.84 14.64
N THR A 158 1.49 19.77 14.89
CA THR A 158 0.77 18.48 14.96
C THR A 158 0.15 18.06 13.64
N THR A 159 0.14 18.95 12.63
CA THR A 159 -0.41 18.65 11.31
C THR A 159 0.60 19.05 10.23
N LEU A 160 1.06 18.09 9.44
CA LEU A 160 2.15 18.30 8.48
C LEU A 160 2.01 17.37 7.27
N THR A 161 2.28 17.91 6.07
CA THR A 161 2.31 17.10 4.83
C THR A 161 3.71 16.55 4.57
N PHE A 162 3.85 15.23 4.49
CA PHE A 162 5.09 14.50 4.21
C PHE A 162 4.81 13.41 3.15
N LEU A 163 5.69 13.25 2.16
CA LEU A 163 5.49 12.35 1.01
C LEU A 163 4.13 12.51 0.31
N GLY A 164 3.58 13.72 0.38
CA GLY A 164 2.31 14.07 -0.21
C GLY A 164 1.07 13.56 0.52
N LEU A 165 1.20 13.06 1.76
CA LEU A 165 0.11 12.73 2.67
C LEU A 165 0.15 13.68 3.87
N GLU A 166 -1.02 14.03 4.41
CA GLU A 166 -1.12 14.88 5.60
C GLU A 166 -1.20 14.01 6.85
N LEU A 167 -0.21 14.14 7.72
CA LEU A 167 -0.16 13.52 9.03
C LEU A 167 -0.81 14.48 10.03
N ASP A 168 -1.87 14.05 10.72
CA ASP A 168 -2.55 14.82 11.76
C ASP A 168 -2.46 14.04 13.08
N THR A 169 -1.51 14.40 13.94
CA THR A 169 -1.25 13.71 15.20
C THR A 169 -2.25 14.06 16.29
N GLN A 170 -3.06 15.11 16.11
CA GLN A 170 -4.13 15.48 17.03
C GLN A 170 -5.41 14.70 16.76
N LYS A 171 -5.78 14.53 15.49
CA LYS A 171 -6.85 13.58 15.12
C LYS A 171 -6.35 12.14 15.09
N PHE A 172 -5.03 11.97 15.10
CA PHE A 172 -4.35 10.69 15.09
C PHE A 172 -4.71 9.87 13.84
N GLU A 173 -4.58 10.52 12.68
CA GLU A 173 -4.87 9.97 11.36
C GLU A 173 -3.90 10.49 10.28
N VAL A 174 -3.80 9.74 9.18
CA VAL A 174 -3.17 10.20 7.92
C VAL A 174 -4.22 10.30 6.83
N ARG A 175 -4.22 11.40 6.07
CA ARG A 175 -5.22 11.66 5.02
C ARG A 175 -4.61 12.28 3.78
N LEU A 176 -5.37 12.33 2.68
CA LEU A 176 -4.99 13.16 1.55
C LEU A 176 -5.12 14.64 1.95
N PRO A 177 -4.10 15.47 1.63
CA PRO A 177 -4.24 16.92 1.65
C PRO A 177 -5.46 17.40 0.84
N GLN A 178 -6.07 18.51 1.28
CA GLN A 178 -7.35 18.98 0.73
C GLN A 178 -7.29 19.29 -0.78
N ASP A 179 -6.17 19.83 -1.27
CA ASP A 179 -5.94 20.11 -2.69
C ASP A 179 -5.93 18.81 -3.51
N LYS A 180 -5.26 17.76 -3.02
CA LYS A 180 -5.22 16.44 -3.68
C LYS A 180 -6.57 15.75 -3.64
N LEU A 181 -7.29 15.84 -2.52
CA LEU A 181 -8.65 15.31 -2.40
C LEU A 181 -9.58 16.01 -3.40
N SER A 182 -9.52 17.34 -3.49
CA SER A 182 -10.33 18.13 -4.42
C SER A 182 -10.02 17.76 -5.88
N LYS A 183 -8.74 17.58 -6.22
CA LYS A 183 -8.31 17.10 -7.54
C LYS A 183 -8.86 15.70 -7.85
N LEU A 184 -8.81 14.79 -6.87
CA LEU A 184 -9.38 13.44 -6.99
C LEU A 184 -10.89 13.49 -7.25
N GLN A 185 -11.63 14.21 -6.41
CA GLN A 185 -13.09 14.35 -6.55
C GLN A 185 -13.47 14.97 -7.89
N LYS A 186 -12.78 16.02 -8.33
CA LYS A 186 -12.98 16.62 -9.66
C LYS A 186 -12.73 15.63 -10.79
N THR A 187 -11.61 14.90 -10.73
CA THR A 187 -11.27 13.90 -11.75
C THR A 187 -12.33 12.79 -11.81
N LEU A 188 -12.83 12.31 -10.67
CA LEU A 188 -13.90 11.32 -10.62
C LEU A 188 -15.22 11.84 -11.21
N LEU A 189 -15.59 13.08 -10.91
CA LEU A 189 -16.76 13.75 -11.48
C LEU A 189 -16.63 13.87 -13.01
N ASP A 190 -15.46 14.27 -13.51
CA ASP A 190 -15.18 14.40 -14.94
C ASP A 190 -15.29 13.05 -15.68
N PHE A 191 -14.97 11.94 -15.02
CA PHE A 191 -15.09 10.59 -15.59
C PHE A 191 -16.51 10.01 -15.49
N ARG A 192 -17.35 10.50 -14.57
CA ARG A 192 -18.66 9.93 -14.25
C ARG A 192 -19.56 9.73 -15.49
N PHE A 193 -19.57 10.68 -16.41
CA PHE A 193 -20.42 10.68 -17.59
C PHE A 193 -19.69 10.33 -18.89
N ARG A 194 -18.39 10.03 -18.83
CA ARG A 194 -17.61 9.67 -20.02
C ARG A 194 -17.98 8.28 -20.52
N LYS A 195 -18.14 8.15 -21.83
CA LYS A 195 -18.33 6.84 -22.49
C LYS A 195 -16.99 6.17 -22.84
N LYS A 196 -15.95 6.98 -23.05
CA LYS A 196 -14.62 6.58 -23.49
C LYS A 196 -13.56 7.51 -22.89
N ALA A 197 -12.36 6.99 -22.68
CA ALA A 197 -11.19 7.73 -22.19
C ALA A 197 -9.95 7.30 -22.99
N THR A 198 -8.96 8.17 -23.10
CA THR A 198 -7.67 7.83 -23.72
C THR A 198 -6.80 6.99 -22.77
N LEU A 199 -5.78 6.33 -23.29
CA LEU A 199 -4.79 5.62 -22.47
C LEU A 199 -4.12 6.57 -21.47
N GLN A 200 -3.72 7.77 -21.92
CA GLN A 200 -3.09 8.77 -21.06
C GLN A 200 -4.02 9.22 -19.91
N GLU A 201 -5.30 9.45 -20.23
CA GLU A 201 -6.31 9.80 -19.23
C GLU A 201 -6.52 8.67 -18.21
N LEU A 202 -6.62 7.42 -18.68
CA LEU A 202 -6.74 6.24 -17.81
C LEU A 202 -5.53 6.10 -16.90
N GLN A 203 -4.30 6.19 -17.44
CA GLN A 203 -3.07 6.10 -16.66
C GLN A 203 -2.98 7.21 -15.60
N SER A 204 -3.37 8.44 -15.95
CA SER A 204 -3.39 9.57 -15.02
C SER A 204 -4.39 9.34 -13.88
N LEU A 205 -5.59 8.88 -14.20
CA LEU A 205 -6.61 8.52 -13.20
C LEU A 205 -6.13 7.37 -12.31
N ILE A 206 -5.63 6.28 -12.90
CA ILE A 206 -5.13 5.11 -12.16
C ILE A 206 -3.99 5.51 -11.22
N GLY A 207 -3.05 6.35 -11.67
CA GLY A 207 -1.97 6.84 -10.83
C GLY A 207 -2.48 7.64 -9.63
N LEU A 208 -3.47 8.52 -9.84
CA LEU A 208 -4.11 9.29 -8.78
C LEU A 208 -4.83 8.40 -7.76
N LEU A 209 -5.62 7.43 -8.24
CA LEU A 209 -6.34 6.50 -7.37
C LEU A 209 -5.39 5.55 -6.62
N ASN A 210 -4.33 5.08 -7.28
CA ASN A 210 -3.29 4.26 -6.66
C ASN A 210 -2.56 5.01 -5.55
N PHE A 211 -2.29 6.31 -5.73
CA PHE A 211 -1.77 7.16 -4.66
C PHE A 211 -2.79 7.30 -3.51
N ALA A 212 -4.08 7.49 -3.83
CA ALA A 212 -5.13 7.60 -2.83
C ALA A 212 -5.30 6.33 -1.99
N CYS A 213 -5.01 5.15 -2.53
CA CYS A 213 -5.05 3.88 -1.79
C CYS A 213 -4.14 3.81 -0.55
N ASN A 214 -3.18 4.72 -0.38
CA ASN A 214 -2.39 4.78 0.85
C ASN A 214 -3.23 5.16 2.08
N VAL A 215 -4.30 5.93 1.88
CA VAL A 215 -5.19 6.40 2.96
C VAL A 215 -6.65 6.01 2.75
N VAL A 216 -7.06 5.75 1.51
CA VAL A 216 -8.36 5.18 1.16
C VAL A 216 -8.24 3.66 1.19
N VAL A 217 -8.32 3.10 2.40
CA VAL A 217 -8.13 1.67 2.68
C VAL A 217 -8.90 0.73 1.74
N PRO A 218 -10.20 0.95 1.41
CA PRO A 218 -10.93 0.03 0.55
C PRO A 218 -10.67 0.17 -0.95
N GLY A 219 -9.83 1.11 -1.39
CA GLY A 219 -9.75 1.48 -2.80
C GLY A 219 -9.07 0.42 -3.70
N ARG A 220 -8.13 -0.36 -3.16
CA ARG A 220 -7.24 -1.24 -3.96
C ARG A 220 -7.98 -2.24 -4.86
N PRO A 221 -8.98 -3.00 -4.39
CA PRO A 221 -9.70 -3.95 -5.22
C PRO A 221 -10.44 -3.33 -6.42
N PHE A 222 -10.77 -2.05 -6.32
CA PHE A 222 -11.53 -1.28 -7.31
C PHE A 222 -10.61 -0.58 -8.33
N LEU A 223 -9.29 -0.78 -8.24
CA LEU A 223 -8.33 -0.34 -9.27
C LEU A 223 -8.17 -1.35 -10.40
N ARG A 224 -8.30 -2.65 -10.11
CA ARG A 224 -7.85 -3.68 -11.04
C ARG A 224 -8.57 -3.63 -12.39
N ARG A 225 -9.89 -3.44 -12.40
CA ARG A 225 -10.64 -3.34 -13.68
C ARG A 225 -10.26 -2.10 -14.46
N LEU A 226 -9.99 -0.98 -13.79
CA LEU A 226 -9.48 0.24 -14.43
C LEU A 226 -8.10 0.00 -15.06
N ILE A 227 -7.20 -0.69 -14.36
CA ILE A 227 -5.89 -1.09 -14.90
C ILE A 227 -6.07 -1.99 -16.12
N ASP A 228 -6.95 -2.98 -16.05
CA ASP A 228 -7.16 -3.91 -17.17
C ASP A 228 -7.70 -3.22 -18.45
N LEU A 229 -8.35 -2.04 -18.34
CA LEU A 229 -8.75 -1.23 -19.51
C LEU A 229 -7.56 -0.72 -20.34
N THR A 230 -6.38 -0.56 -19.71
CA THR A 230 -5.16 -0.09 -20.38
C THR A 230 -4.50 -1.17 -21.24
N ARG A 231 -4.82 -2.45 -21.00
CA ARG A 231 -4.20 -3.58 -21.68
C ARG A 231 -4.42 -3.51 -23.19
N GLY A 232 -3.37 -3.75 -23.96
CA GLY A 232 -3.39 -3.73 -25.43
C GLY A 232 -3.45 -2.32 -26.06
N LEU A 233 -3.45 -1.25 -25.28
CA LEU A 233 -3.30 0.11 -25.80
C LEU A 233 -1.82 0.49 -25.79
N GLN A 234 -1.31 0.98 -26.93
CA GLN A 234 0.12 1.30 -27.08
C GLN A 234 0.41 2.80 -27.15
N ARG A 235 -0.51 3.60 -27.70
CA ARG A 235 -0.30 5.05 -27.87
C ARG A 235 -1.13 5.85 -26.86
N PRO A 236 -0.62 6.98 -26.35
CA PRO A 236 -1.32 7.82 -25.35
C PRO A 236 -2.74 8.21 -25.76
N ASN A 237 -2.95 8.49 -27.05
CA ASN A 237 -4.24 8.97 -27.59
C ASN A 237 -5.22 7.85 -27.95
N HIS A 238 -4.87 6.58 -27.75
CA HIS A 238 -5.79 5.47 -28.03
C HIS A 238 -6.97 5.50 -27.05
N PHE A 239 -8.19 5.38 -27.57
CA PHE A 239 -9.40 5.37 -26.76
C PHE A 239 -9.81 3.97 -26.32
N ARG A 240 -10.35 3.87 -25.11
CA ARG A 240 -11.04 2.68 -24.59
C ARG A 240 -12.42 3.05 -24.08
N ARG A 241 -13.42 2.20 -24.36
CA ARG A 241 -14.78 2.34 -23.83
C ARG A 241 -14.80 1.94 -22.36
N LEU A 242 -15.46 2.74 -21.53
CA LEU A 242 -15.72 2.40 -20.12
C LEU A 242 -16.91 1.44 -20.06
N ASN A 243 -16.66 0.18 -19.68
CA ASN A 243 -17.69 -0.83 -19.48
C ASN A 243 -18.49 -0.58 -18.19
N SER A 244 -19.59 -1.31 -17.99
CA SER A 244 -20.46 -1.17 -16.81
C SER A 244 -19.70 -1.40 -15.50
N GLU A 245 -18.82 -2.39 -15.50
CA GLU A 245 -17.99 -2.75 -14.36
C GLU A 245 -17.01 -1.66 -13.93
N ALA A 246 -16.29 -1.06 -14.87
CA ALA A 246 -15.39 0.06 -14.61
C ALA A 246 -16.15 1.29 -14.10
N ARG A 247 -17.38 1.52 -14.59
CA ARG A 247 -18.24 2.59 -14.07
C ARG A 247 -18.68 2.32 -12.63
N ALA A 248 -18.97 1.07 -12.29
CA ALA A 248 -19.25 0.68 -10.92
C ALA A 248 -18.03 0.95 -10.00
N ASP A 249 -16.81 0.67 -10.46
CA ASP A 249 -15.59 1.02 -9.71
C ASP A 249 -15.44 2.55 -9.54
N LEU A 250 -15.69 3.34 -10.58
CA LEU A 250 -15.64 4.81 -10.49
C LEU A 250 -16.68 5.37 -9.51
N GLN A 251 -17.86 4.75 -9.46
CA GLN A 251 -18.90 5.12 -8.49
C GLN A 251 -18.49 4.75 -7.06
N ALA A 252 -17.92 3.55 -6.86
CA ALA A 252 -17.36 3.16 -5.57
C ALA A 252 -16.26 4.13 -5.12
N TRP A 253 -15.35 4.50 -6.03
CA TRP A 253 -14.31 5.50 -5.76
C TRP A 253 -14.85 6.88 -5.41
N SER A 254 -15.98 7.29 -6.01
CA SER A 254 -16.65 8.54 -5.65
C SER A 254 -17.17 8.49 -4.20
N LEU A 255 -17.75 7.36 -3.79
CA LEU A 255 -18.17 7.14 -2.41
C LEU A 255 -16.97 7.12 -1.46
N PHE A 256 -15.88 6.46 -1.85
CA PHE A 256 -14.66 6.37 -1.06
C PHE A 256 -13.99 7.73 -0.84
N ALA A 257 -13.87 8.54 -1.89
CA ALA A 257 -13.30 9.88 -1.81
C ALA A 257 -14.15 10.86 -0.97
N GLN A 258 -15.43 10.56 -0.76
CA GLN A 258 -16.31 11.37 0.08
C GLN A 258 -16.25 10.97 1.56
N HIS A 259 -16.19 9.68 1.87
CA HIS A 259 -16.41 9.18 3.24
C HIS A 259 -15.18 8.55 3.89
N PHE A 260 -14.15 8.21 3.10
CA PHE A 260 -13.01 7.40 3.55
C PHE A 260 -11.66 8.08 3.27
N ASN A 261 -11.62 9.41 3.21
CA ASN A 261 -10.35 10.13 3.16
C ASN A 261 -9.69 10.16 4.54
N GLY A 262 -8.90 9.15 4.83
CA GLY A 262 -8.17 9.06 6.06
C GLY A 262 -8.02 7.63 6.53
N LYS A 263 -6.86 7.32 7.10
CA LYS A 263 -6.61 6.10 7.85
C LYS A 263 -6.23 6.52 9.25
N ALA A 264 -7.01 6.12 10.24
CA ALA A 264 -6.65 6.31 11.63
C ALA A 264 -5.35 5.57 11.94
N PHE A 265 -4.42 6.20 12.66
CA PHE A 265 -3.23 5.52 13.18
C PHE A 265 -3.62 4.44 14.22
N ILE A 266 -4.85 4.50 14.77
CA ILE A 266 -5.38 3.66 15.85
C ILE A 266 -5.67 2.22 15.43
N LEU A 267 -5.82 1.92 14.14
CA LEU A 267 -6.23 0.58 13.69
C LEU A 267 -5.36 -0.51 14.36
N GLY A 268 -6.04 -1.31 15.19
CA GLY A 268 -5.57 -1.80 16.49
C GLY A 268 -4.29 -2.62 16.45
N ASP A 269 -3.43 -2.39 17.45
CA ASP A 269 -2.24 -3.23 17.69
C ASP A 269 -2.64 -4.63 18.21
N ILE A 270 -3.91 -4.79 18.62
CA ILE A 270 -4.48 -6.09 19.02
C ILE A 270 -5.14 -6.74 17.81
N TRP A 271 -4.40 -7.66 17.20
CA TRP A 271 -4.90 -8.54 16.17
C TRP A 271 -5.45 -9.81 16.79
N ASN A 272 -6.71 -10.12 16.53
CA ASN A 272 -7.29 -11.41 16.85
C ASN A 272 -6.94 -12.38 15.73
N THR A 273 -5.99 -13.26 16.01
CA THR A 273 -5.61 -14.32 15.08
C THR A 273 -6.78 -15.29 14.90
N SER A 274 -6.90 -15.83 13.71
CA SER A 274 -7.91 -16.83 13.37
C SER A 274 -7.93 -18.01 14.36
N PRO A 275 -6.80 -18.58 14.83
CA PRO A 275 -6.82 -19.56 15.91
C PRO A 275 -7.38 -19.04 17.24
N LYS A 276 -7.05 -17.81 17.63
CA LYS A 276 -7.60 -17.18 18.85
C LYS A 276 -9.12 -17.00 18.77
N LEU A 277 -9.63 -16.76 17.55
CA LEU A 277 -11.07 -16.68 17.28
C LEU A 277 -11.73 -18.05 17.07
N ASN A 278 -10.97 -19.15 17.11
CA ASN A 278 -11.40 -20.47 16.65
C ASN A 278 -12.02 -20.42 15.23
N LEU A 279 -11.44 -19.59 14.38
CA LEU A 279 -11.80 -19.40 12.98
C LEU A 279 -10.88 -20.24 12.12
N TYR A 280 -11.42 -21.26 11.48
CA TYR A 280 -10.64 -22.16 10.65
C TYR A 280 -11.39 -22.41 9.35
N THR A 281 -10.72 -22.28 8.22
CA THR A 281 -11.32 -22.47 6.89
C THR A 281 -10.50 -23.46 6.10
N ASP A 282 -11.16 -24.27 5.29
CA ASP A 282 -10.50 -25.21 4.40
C ASP A 282 -11.31 -25.46 3.12
N ALA A 283 -10.60 -25.90 2.08
CA ALA A 283 -11.14 -26.20 0.77
C ALA A 283 -10.54 -27.49 0.22
N SER A 284 -11.39 -28.38 -0.28
CA SER A 284 -10.98 -29.62 -0.94
C SER A 284 -11.43 -29.65 -2.40
N ASN A 285 -11.21 -30.76 -3.08
CA ASN A 285 -11.74 -30.97 -4.44
C ASN A 285 -13.26 -31.11 -4.50
N VAL A 286 -13.92 -31.51 -3.41
CA VAL A 286 -15.36 -31.83 -3.38
C VAL A 286 -16.22 -30.74 -2.74
N GLY A 287 -15.65 -29.95 -1.82
CA GLY A 287 -16.37 -28.89 -1.13
C GLY A 287 -15.47 -27.95 -0.37
N PHE A 288 -16.12 -27.10 0.43
CA PHE A 288 -15.49 -26.13 1.32
C PHE A 288 -16.12 -26.22 2.70
N GLY A 289 -15.41 -25.74 3.70
CA GLY A 289 -15.93 -25.67 5.04
C GLY A 289 -15.15 -24.76 5.95
N GLY A 290 -15.75 -24.44 7.08
CA GLY A 290 -15.06 -23.72 8.12
C GLY A 290 -15.82 -23.73 9.44
N THR A 291 -15.08 -23.40 10.49
CA THR A 291 -15.58 -23.25 11.85
C THR A 291 -15.32 -21.84 12.33
N PHE A 292 -16.19 -21.33 13.18
CA PHE A 292 -16.00 -20.09 13.91
C PHE A 292 -16.60 -20.26 15.31
N GLN A 293 -15.74 -20.26 16.34
CA GLN A 293 -16.15 -20.56 17.71
C GLN A 293 -16.87 -21.93 17.79
N HIS A 294 -18.15 -21.94 18.13
CA HIS A 294 -18.99 -23.14 18.21
C HIS A 294 -19.84 -23.35 16.94
N ASN A 295 -19.77 -22.43 15.98
CA ASN A 295 -20.50 -22.48 14.73
C ASN A 295 -19.64 -23.06 13.62
N TRP A 296 -20.28 -23.65 12.63
CA TRP A 296 -19.59 -24.26 11.50
C TRP A 296 -20.47 -24.21 10.26
N PHE A 297 -19.84 -24.15 9.10
CA PHE A 297 -20.50 -24.14 7.81
C PHE A 297 -19.75 -25.07 6.86
N TYR A 298 -20.47 -25.58 5.87
CA TYR A 298 -19.89 -26.38 4.80
C TYR A 298 -20.79 -26.33 3.57
N GLY A 299 -20.26 -26.74 2.43
CA GLY A 299 -21.05 -26.94 1.23
C GLY A 299 -20.27 -27.66 0.13
N PRO A 300 -20.97 -28.40 -0.75
CA PRO A 300 -20.36 -28.96 -1.94
C PRO A 300 -20.03 -27.84 -2.93
N TRP A 301 -19.01 -28.07 -3.77
CA TRP A 301 -18.76 -27.17 -4.89
C TRP A 301 -19.88 -27.30 -5.94
N PRO A 302 -20.40 -26.19 -6.48
CA PRO A 302 -21.24 -26.25 -7.67
C PRO A 302 -20.46 -26.82 -8.87
N ASN A 303 -21.14 -27.48 -9.81
CA ASN A 303 -20.50 -28.07 -10.99
C ASN A 303 -19.69 -27.06 -11.84
N SER A 304 -20.03 -25.77 -11.78
CA SER A 304 -19.31 -24.68 -12.45
C SER A 304 -17.93 -24.39 -11.85
N TRP A 305 -17.60 -24.96 -10.68
CA TRP A 305 -16.37 -24.71 -9.95
C TRP A 305 -15.27 -25.74 -10.16
N THR A 306 -15.55 -26.83 -10.87
CA THR A 306 -14.60 -27.93 -11.08
C THR A 306 -13.27 -27.44 -11.68
N SER A 307 -13.31 -26.47 -12.60
CA SER A 307 -12.15 -25.91 -13.29
C SER A 307 -11.53 -24.67 -12.60
N GLN A 308 -12.03 -24.26 -11.42
CA GLN A 308 -11.49 -23.08 -10.74
C GLN A 308 -10.12 -23.38 -10.13
N HIS A 309 -9.24 -22.38 -10.19
CA HIS A 309 -7.90 -22.45 -9.62
C HIS A 309 -7.97 -22.69 -8.10
N ILE A 310 -7.00 -23.41 -7.55
CA ILE A 310 -6.96 -23.77 -6.11
C ILE A 310 -7.06 -22.54 -5.20
N THR A 311 -6.34 -21.47 -5.54
CA THR A 311 -6.39 -20.19 -4.80
C THR A 311 -7.79 -19.57 -4.73
N VAL A 312 -8.65 -19.79 -5.74
CA VAL A 312 -10.06 -19.35 -5.68
C VAL A 312 -10.81 -20.17 -4.64
N LYS A 313 -10.61 -21.49 -4.67
CA LYS A 313 -11.26 -22.43 -3.76
C LYS A 313 -10.86 -22.20 -2.31
N GLU A 314 -9.60 -21.84 -2.04
CA GLU A 314 -9.12 -21.55 -0.69
C GLU A 314 -9.48 -20.13 -0.19
N LEU A 315 -9.49 -19.11 -1.06
CA LEU A 315 -9.93 -17.78 -0.66
C LEU A 315 -11.44 -17.75 -0.37
N PHE A 316 -12.23 -18.55 -1.09
CA PHE A 316 -13.67 -18.60 -0.95
C PHE A 316 -14.19 -18.82 0.49
N PRO A 317 -13.80 -19.90 1.21
CA PRO A 317 -14.28 -20.14 2.57
C PRO A 317 -13.87 -19.03 3.55
N ILE A 318 -12.76 -18.32 3.32
CA ILE A 318 -12.39 -17.13 4.11
C ILE A 318 -13.43 -16.01 3.90
N VAL A 319 -13.81 -15.74 2.65
CA VAL A 319 -14.84 -14.74 2.32
C VAL A 319 -16.19 -15.13 2.92
N ILE A 320 -16.59 -16.40 2.78
CA ILE A 320 -17.85 -16.92 3.33
C ILE A 320 -17.86 -16.84 4.85
N ALA A 321 -16.78 -17.24 5.52
CA ALA A 321 -16.69 -17.15 6.97
C ALA A 321 -16.85 -15.69 7.44
N LEU A 322 -16.22 -14.74 6.76
CA LEU A 322 -16.38 -13.33 7.08
C LEU A 322 -17.82 -12.85 6.86
N GLU A 323 -18.47 -13.25 5.76
CA GLU A 323 -19.86 -12.85 5.46
C GLU A 323 -20.90 -13.49 6.38
N LEU A 324 -20.69 -14.72 6.84
CA LEU A 324 -21.59 -15.42 7.76
C LEU A 324 -21.44 -14.94 9.20
N PHE A 325 -20.23 -14.56 9.61
CA PHE A 325 -19.91 -14.24 11.01
C PHE A 325 -19.51 -12.78 11.22
N SER A 326 -19.82 -11.90 10.26
CA SER A 326 -19.43 -10.49 10.29
C SER A 326 -19.98 -9.73 11.50
N GLU A 327 -21.17 -10.10 11.99
CA GLU A 327 -21.77 -9.48 13.18
C GLU A 327 -20.96 -9.77 14.45
N GLN A 328 -20.51 -11.01 14.60
CA GLN A 328 -19.66 -11.42 15.73
C GLN A 328 -18.23 -10.86 15.61
N MET A 329 -17.78 -10.61 14.39
CA MET A 329 -16.46 -10.04 14.06
C MET A 329 -16.44 -8.51 13.99
N CYS A 330 -17.59 -7.85 14.19
CA CYS A 330 -17.77 -6.42 14.02
C CYS A 330 -16.81 -5.60 14.90
N ASN A 331 -16.22 -4.54 14.33
CA ASN A 331 -15.24 -3.67 15.01
C ASN A 331 -13.95 -4.35 15.47
N GLN A 332 -13.53 -5.45 14.83
CA GLN A 332 -12.31 -6.18 15.21
C GLN A 332 -11.20 -6.09 14.14
N CYS A 333 -9.96 -6.25 14.58
CA CYS A 333 -8.80 -6.49 13.71
C CYS A 333 -8.52 -8.00 13.66
N ILE A 334 -8.61 -8.59 12.48
CA ILE A 334 -8.57 -10.05 12.27
C ILE A 334 -7.36 -10.44 11.44
N GLU A 335 -6.62 -11.43 11.93
CA GLU A 335 -5.49 -12.01 11.21
C GLU A 335 -5.83 -13.42 10.73
N PHE A 336 -6.09 -13.55 9.44
CA PHE A 336 -6.36 -14.83 8.79
C PHE A 336 -5.07 -15.60 8.60
N PHE A 337 -5.06 -16.86 9.00
CA PHE A 337 -3.96 -17.77 8.76
C PHE A 337 -4.31 -18.69 7.61
N SER A 338 -3.35 -18.86 6.70
CA SER A 338 -3.49 -19.73 5.54
C SER A 338 -2.13 -20.34 5.23
N ASP A 339 -2.14 -21.57 4.76
CA ASP A 339 -0.98 -22.29 4.22
C ASP A 339 -0.72 -21.98 2.74
N ASN A 340 -1.58 -21.18 2.09
CA ASN A 340 -1.39 -20.75 0.73
C ASN A 340 -0.84 -19.33 0.66
N GLU A 341 0.45 -19.19 0.31
CA GLU A 341 1.10 -17.89 0.15
C GLU A 341 0.42 -16.99 -0.88
N ALA A 342 -0.19 -17.53 -1.94
CA ALA A 342 -0.92 -16.73 -2.92
C ALA A 342 -2.18 -16.12 -2.31
N VAL A 343 -2.93 -16.86 -1.49
CA VAL A 343 -4.10 -16.34 -0.75
C VAL A 343 -3.65 -15.23 0.20
N VAL A 344 -2.59 -15.47 0.97
CA VAL A 344 -2.01 -14.48 1.90
C VAL A 344 -1.61 -13.20 1.14
N PHE A 345 -0.91 -13.35 0.02
CA PHE A 345 -0.53 -12.23 -0.84
C PHE A 345 -1.75 -11.46 -1.36
N ILE A 346 -2.77 -12.16 -1.87
CA ILE A 346 -3.97 -11.55 -2.43
C ILE A 346 -4.76 -10.79 -1.37
N ILE A 347 -4.93 -11.34 -0.16
CA ILE A 347 -5.61 -10.67 0.95
C ILE A 347 -4.86 -9.39 1.34
N ASN A 348 -3.55 -9.48 1.53
CA ASN A 348 -2.73 -8.34 1.99
C ASN A 348 -2.56 -7.25 0.93
N LYS A 349 -2.39 -7.63 -0.35
CA LYS A 349 -2.23 -6.67 -1.45
C LYS A 349 -3.56 -6.22 -2.04
N GLN A 350 -4.65 -6.93 -1.74
CA GLN A 350 -6.01 -6.71 -2.21
C GLN A 350 -6.10 -6.63 -3.74
N THR A 351 -5.35 -7.48 -4.44
CA THR A 351 -5.26 -7.47 -5.91
C THR A 351 -4.87 -8.83 -6.47
N SER A 352 -5.35 -9.14 -7.67
CA SER A 352 -5.03 -10.33 -8.47
C SER A 352 -5.24 -10.02 -9.95
N LYS A 353 -4.55 -10.76 -10.82
CA LYS A 353 -4.77 -10.72 -12.28
C LYS A 353 -6.01 -11.52 -12.70
N GLN A 354 -6.50 -12.45 -11.86
CA GLN A 354 -7.63 -13.30 -12.18
C GLN A 354 -8.96 -12.62 -11.81
N PRO A 355 -9.92 -12.49 -12.75
CA PRO A 355 -11.20 -11.82 -12.50
C PRO A 355 -12.01 -12.45 -11.35
N THR A 356 -12.07 -13.78 -11.28
CA THR A 356 -12.80 -14.53 -10.23
C THR A 356 -12.31 -14.18 -8.83
N LEU A 357 -10.99 -14.19 -8.62
CA LEU A 357 -10.38 -13.77 -7.34
C LEU A 357 -10.73 -12.32 -7.00
N MET A 358 -10.73 -11.42 -7.99
CA MET A 358 -11.09 -10.03 -7.73
C MET A 358 -12.53 -9.83 -7.30
N LYS A 359 -13.46 -10.70 -7.71
CA LYS A 359 -14.84 -10.67 -7.21
C LYS A 359 -14.89 -11.05 -5.72
N LEU A 360 -14.14 -12.08 -5.33
CA LEU A 360 -13.99 -12.48 -3.92
C LEU A 360 -13.32 -11.41 -3.06
N VAL A 361 -12.24 -10.80 -3.55
CA VAL A 361 -11.55 -9.72 -2.83
C VAL A 361 -12.47 -8.51 -2.63
N ARG A 362 -13.30 -8.16 -3.62
CA ARG A 362 -14.30 -7.08 -3.46
C ARG A 362 -15.34 -7.42 -2.40
N ARG A 363 -15.87 -8.65 -2.40
CA ARG A 363 -16.79 -9.12 -1.35
C ARG A 363 -16.15 -9.02 0.04
N LEU A 364 -14.93 -9.54 0.19
CA LEU A 364 -14.15 -9.46 1.42
C LEU A 364 -14.03 -8.01 1.92
N VAL A 365 -13.59 -7.08 1.06
CA VAL A 365 -13.40 -5.67 1.42
C VAL A 365 -14.72 -4.96 1.69
N THR A 366 -15.76 -5.21 0.91
CA THR A 366 -17.08 -4.59 1.13
C THR A 366 -17.73 -5.07 2.43
N THR A 367 -17.63 -6.36 2.76
CA THR A 367 -18.09 -6.90 4.04
C THR A 367 -17.29 -6.31 5.19
N ALA A 368 -15.96 -6.28 5.07
CA ALA A 368 -15.09 -5.69 6.07
C ALA A 368 -15.42 -4.21 6.33
N LEU A 369 -15.65 -3.43 5.27
CA LEU A 369 -16.09 -2.04 5.39
C LEU A 369 -17.42 -1.89 6.11
N ARG A 370 -18.41 -2.72 5.77
CA ARG A 370 -19.77 -2.65 6.34
C ARG A 370 -19.77 -2.89 7.86
N TYR A 371 -18.93 -3.79 8.34
CA TYR A 371 -18.85 -4.19 9.74
C TYR A 371 -17.64 -3.61 10.48
N ASN A 372 -16.96 -2.64 9.86
CA ASN A 372 -15.76 -1.99 10.41
C ASN A 372 -14.69 -3.00 10.87
N ILE A 373 -14.44 -4.01 10.05
CA ILE A 373 -13.45 -5.05 10.29
C ILE A 373 -12.17 -4.66 9.56
N LEU A 374 -11.06 -4.68 10.29
CA LEU A 374 -9.74 -4.63 9.66
C LEU A 374 -9.22 -6.06 9.52
N PHE A 375 -8.60 -6.37 8.38
CA PHE A 375 -8.05 -7.70 8.19
C PHE A 375 -6.64 -7.66 7.60
N LYS A 376 -5.89 -8.72 7.88
CA LYS A 376 -4.65 -9.09 7.20
C LYS A 376 -4.56 -10.62 7.17
N ALA A 377 -3.60 -11.14 6.42
CA ALA A 377 -3.31 -12.56 6.41
C ALA A 377 -1.82 -12.84 6.69
N SER A 378 -1.53 -13.99 7.29
CA SER A 378 -0.18 -14.48 7.53
C SER A 378 -0.06 -15.92 7.10
N HIS A 379 1.06 -16.23 6.45
CA HIS A 379 1.36 -17.61 6.05
C HIS A 379 1.79 -18.39 7.28
N ILE A 380 1.26 -19.60 7.45
CA ILE A 380 1.73 -20.54 8.45
C ILE A 380 1.87 -21.95 7.86
N PRO A 381 2.95 -22.68 8.20
CA PRO A 381 3.14 -24.03 7.69
C PRO A 381 2.05 -24.96 8.22
N GLY A 382 1.32 -25.61 7.31
CA GLY A 382 0.50 -26.79 7.54
C GLY A 382 -0.16 -26.87 8.92
N VAL A 383 -1.12 -25.99 9.20
CA VAL A 383 -1.94 -26.17 10.41
C VAL A 383 -2.71 -27.47 10.26
N THR A 384 -2.63 -28.30 11.30
CA THR A 384 -3.48 -29.48 11.43
C THR A 384 -4.93 -29.04 11.67
N ASN A 385 -5.59 -28.57 10.62
CA ASN A 385 -6.98 -28.13 10.62
C ASN A 385 -7.91 -29.31 10.34
N ILE A 386 -7.83 -30.33 11.21
CA ILE A 386 -8.54 -31.60 11.04
C ILE A 386 -10.04 -31.36 10.93
N SER A 387 -10.57 -30.45 11.74
CA SER A 387 -12.00 -30.12 11.76
C SER A 387 -12.47 -29.51 10.44
N SER A 388 -11.81 -28.47 9.91
CA SER A 388 -12.25 -27.91 8.62
C SER A 388 -11.92 -28.81 7.43
N ASP A 389 -10.90 -29.68 7.50
CA ASP A 389 -10.62 -30.69 6.45
C ASP A 389 -11.76 -31.72 6.34
N HIS A 390 -12.31 -32.19 7.47
CA HIS A 390 -13.51 -33.02 7.41
C HIS A 390 -14.71 -32.28 6.80
N LEU A 391 -14.90 -31.00 7.13
CA LEU A 391 -15.98 -30.20 6.55
C LEU A 391 -15.81 -30.00 5.04
N SER A 392 -14.60 -29.65 4.60
CA SER A 392 -14.30 -29.41 3.18
C SER A 392 -14.41 -30.69 2.35
N ARG A 393 -14.18 -31.87 2.95
CA ARG A 393 -14.37 -33.19 2.33
C ARG A 393 -15.78 -33.76 2.47
N LEU A 394 -16.72 -33.00 3.05
CA LEU A 394 -18.11 -33.42 3.31
C LEU A 394 -18.24 -34.63 4.26
N GLN A 395 -17.25 -34.83 5.13
CA GLN A 395 -17.18 -35.90 6.14
C GLN A 395 -17.82 -35.46 7.46
N ILE A 396 -19.11 -35.11 7.41
CA ILE A 396 -19.85 -34.51 8.54
C ILE A 396 -19.92 -35.43 9.77
N PRO A 397 -20.13 -36.76 9.64
CA PRO A 397 -20.14 -37.65 10.80
C PRO A 397 -18.81 -37.64 11.57
N GLN A 398 -17.68 -37.67 10.86
CA GLN A 398 -16.34 -37.60 11.46
C GLN A 398 -16.11 -36.27 12.15
N PHE A 399 -16.51 -35.16 11.52
CA PHE A 399 -16.44 -33.83 12.12
C PHE A 399 -17.22 -33.76 13.44
N GLN A 400 -18.47 -34.23 13.45
CA GLN A 400 -19.34 -34.20 14.63
C GLN A 400 -18.81 -35.07 15.77
N GLN A 401 -18.22 -36.22 15.45
CA GLN A 401 -17.60 -37.11 16.45
C GLN A 401 -16.38 -36.46 17.13
N LEU A 402 -15.56 -35.75 16.36
CA LEU A 402 -14.37 -35.05 16.88
C LEU A 402 -14.70 -33.74 17.61
N ASN A 403 -15.85 -33.13 17.32
CA ASN A 403 -16.21 -31.81 17.84
C ASN A 403 -17.59 -31.84 18.53
N PRO A 404 -17.75 -32.56 19.66
CA PRO A 404 -19.04 -32.71 20.35
C PRO A 404 -19.59 -31.39 20.92
N ASN A 405 -18.75 -30.38 21.07
CA ASN A 405 -19.11 -29.06 21.62
C ASN A 405 -19.61 -28.07 20.55
N MET A 406 -19.59 -28.45 19.26
CA MET A 406 -20.09 -27.60 18.17
C MET A 406 -21.62 -27.61 18.11
N SER A 407 -22.20 -26.56 17.50
CA SER A 407 -23.63 -26.46 17.21
C SER A 407 -24.15 -27.70 16.49
N LYS A 408 -25.33 -28.21 16.90
CA LYS A 408 -25.91 -29.45 16.34
C LYS A 408 -26.21 -29.35 14.83
N GLN A 409 -26.51 -28.14 14.37
CA GLN A 409 -26.82 -27.84 12.97
C GLN A 409 -25.79 -26.87 12.41
N PRO A 410 -25.42 -26.99 11.12
CA PRO A 410 -24.53 -26.05 10.47
C PRO A 410 -25.20 -24.68 10.32
N THR A 411 -24.39 -23.62 10.30
CA THR A 411 -24.80 -22.31 9.79
C THR A 411 -25.07 -22.44 8.29
N PRO A 412 -26.31 -22.17 7.82
CA PRO A 412 -26.65 -22.34 6.41
C PRO A 412 -25.90 -21.32 5.55
N VAL A 413 -25.27 -21.77 4.46
CA VAL A 413 -24.67 -20.89 3.47
C VAL A 413 -25.74 -20.46 2.47
N PRO A 414 -26.12 -19.16 2.42
CA PRO A 414 -27.13 -18.70 1.49
C PRO A 414 -26.72 -18.95 0.02
N PRO A 415 -27.64 -19.41 -0.85
CA PRO A 415 -27.31 -19.76 -2.24
C PRO A 415 -26.63 -18.65 -3.03
N HIS A 416 -27.04 -17.39 -2.82
CA HIS A 416 -26.46 -16.24 -3.50
C HIS A 416 -24.98 -16.01 -3.18
N LEU A 417 -24.45 -16.55 -2.06
CA LEU A 417 -23.03 -16.47 -1.74
C LEU A 417 -22.17 -17.46 -2.55
N LEU A 418 -22.79 -18.50 -3.12
CA LEU A 418 -22.13 -19.49 -3.99
C LEU A 418 -21.94 -18.98 -5.44
N GLU A 419 -22.61 -17.88 -5.79
CA GLU A 419 -22.49 -17.24 -7.10
C GLU A 419 -21.24 -16.34 -7.13
N ILE A 420 -20.40 -16.51 -8.17
CA ILE A 420 -19.22 -15.65 -8.41
C ILE A 420 -19.30 -14.92 -9.75
#